data_AF-A0A2V7N2M8-F1
#
_entry.id   AF-A0A2V7N2M8-F1
#
_cell.length_a   1.000
_cell.length_b   1.000
_cell.length_c   1.000
_cell.angle_alpha   90.00
_cell.angle_beta   90.00
_cell.angle_gamma   90.00
#
_symmetry.space_group_name_H-M   'P 1'
#
loop_
_entity.id
_entity.type
_entity.pdbx_description
1 polymer ?
#
loop_
_entity_poly.entity_id
_entity_poly.type
_entity_poly.pdbx_seq_one_letter_code
_entity_poly.pdbx_strand_id
1 'polypeptide(L)'
;MVEVAPPEAADKIDQNSETEFDYAANQGLVRVRIVPESGRLTAVISAVRPGPALSPPAPAPLRPPAPGAPGAPAAPPPSAPKRASAPHARPRIETPVAPVALPVEFATSQFQAAEQSLGKMLKMLVQSASSDLHLRVGEPPLFRTHGEIKRQGGEALSVNDLELLVLSIMPERNREEWKETGDTDFAYEIPGLARFRVNAARDRKGPVAVFRVIPAKVVTVDEMGLSEEVQRLCYLTKGLVLVTGPTGSGKSTTLCALIDLINRTRTDHIITIEDPIEFVHENKKCLITQRQVHVHTESFKSALRAALREDPDIVLVGEMRDLETIAIAIETAETGHLVFGTLHTTTAASTVDRIIDQFPADRQAQVRVMLSESLKGVISQTLCKKPNGGRVAAREILLTTPAISNLIREGKTFQIPSIIQTSKKLGMNTLNDALLELVEKKLVDPDEAYMKSVEKAGLMASLKAKGFKVSLTPEA
;
A
#
# COMPACT_ATOMS: atom_id res chain seq x y z
N MET A 1 7.96 9.67 -16.53
CA MET A 1 8.56 10.96 -16.93
C MET A 1 7.47 12.01 -16.90
N VAL A 2 7.72 13.16 -16.25
CA VAL A 2 6.79 14.30 -16.24
C VAL A 2 7.04 15.08 -17.54
N GLU A 3 6.03 15.27 -18.36
CA GLU A 3 6.12 15.99 -19.63
C GLU A 3 6.36 17.48 -19.32
N VAL A 4 7.55 18.00 -19.63
CA VAL A 4 7.98 19.37 -19.26
C VAL A 4 7.59 20.41 -20.33
N ALA A 5 7.15 19.98 -21.52
CA ALA A 5 6.75 20.87 -22.62
C ALA A 5 5.63 20.24 -23.47
N PRO A 6 4.74 21.03 -24.10
CA PRO A 6 3.81 20.54 -25.10
C PRO A 6 4.54 19.82 -26.25
N PRO A 7 3.94 18.81 -26.90
CA PRO A 7 4.61 18.00 -27.93
C PRO A 7 5.24 18.83 -29.05
N GLU A 8 4.57 19.90 -29.50
CA GLU A 8 5.06 20.79 -30.56
C GLU A 8 6.30 21.62 -30.17
N ALA A 9 6.51 21.83 -28.86
CA ALA A 9 7.67 22.54 -28.33
C ALA A 9 8.81 21.56 -28.00
N ALA A 10 8.50 20.33 -27.57
CA ALA A 10 9.48 19.29 -27.27
C ALA A 10 10.40 19.00 -28.48
N ASP A 11 9.81 18.83 -29.67
CA ASP A 11 10.56 18.58 -30.92
C ASP A 11 11.57 19.69 -31.26
N LYS A 12 11.26 20.95 -30.90
CA LYS A 12 12.11 22.12 -31.17
C LYS A 12 13.22 22.31 -30.14
N ILE A 13 12.95 21.89 -28.90
CA ILE A 13 13.94 21.88 -27.80
C ILE A 13 15.01 20.84 -28.11
N ASP A 14 14.64 19.64 -28.58
CA ASP A 14 15.58 18.57 -28.95
C ASP A 14 16.50 18.95 -30.11
N GLN A 15 16.07 19.89 -30.95
CA GLN A 15 16.86 20.45 -32.05
C GLN A 15 17.79 21.60 -31.63
N ASN A 16 17.91 21.89 -30.32
CA ASN A 16 18.70 23.01 -29.79
C ASN A 16 18.35 24.35 -30.47
N SER A 17 17.06 24.57 -30.76
CA SER A 17 16.56 25.82 -31.32
C SER A 17 15.92 26.69 -30.24
N GLU A 18 16.00 28.01 -30.40
CA GLU A 18 15.32 28.93 -29.50
C GLU A 18 13.80 28.72 -29.58
N THR A 19 13.18 28.37 -28.45
CA THR A 19 11.79 27.93 -28.40
C THR A 19 11.05 28.66 -27.29
N GLU A 20 9.84 29.17 -27.58
CA GLU A 20 8.99 29.87 -26.62
C GLU A 20 7.57 29.29 -26.63
N PHE A 21 7.01 29.00 -25.46
CA PHE A 21 5.65 28.47 -25.31
C PHE A 21 5.03 28.88 -23.98
N ASP A 22 3.69 28.90 -23.94
CA ASP A 22 2.93 29.13 -22.72
C ASP A 22 2.66 27.79 -22.00
N TYR A 23 2.89 27.76 -20.69
CA TYR A 23 2.72 26.59 -19.83
C TYR A 23 1.76 26.92 -18.68
N ALA A 24 0.76 26.06 -18.47
CA ALA A 24 -0.18 26.19 -17.37
C ALA A 24 0.43 25.61 -16.09
N ALA A 25 1.07 26.45 -15.29
CA ALA A 25 1.59 26.06 -13.98
C ALA A 25 0.50 26.13 -12.89
N ASN A 26 0.73 25.46 -11.76
CA ASN A 26 -0.20 25.44 -10.63
C ASN A 26 -0.57 26.84 -10.07
N GLN A 27 0.20 27.88 -10.39
CA GLN A 27 -0.01 29.26 -9.94
C GLN A 27 -0.47 30.22 -11.06
N GLY A 28 -0.77 29.72 -12.27
CA GLY A 28 -1.22 30.51 -13.41
C GLY A 28 -0.45 30.24 -14.70
N LEU A 29 -0.83 30.95 -15.77
CA LEU A 29 -0.17 30.82 -17.08
C LEU A 29 1.19 31.53 -17.06
N VAL A 30 2.25 30.79 -17.38
CA VAL A 30 3.61 31.32 -17.49
C VAL A 30 4.13 31.11 -18.90
N ARG A 31 4.98 32.01 -19.38
CA ARG A 31 5.68 31.89 -20.65
C ARG A 31 7.09 31.40 -20.40
N VAL A 32 7.44 30.30 -21.04
CA VAL A 32 8.74 29.65 -20.94
C VAL A 32 9.49 29.85 -22.25
N ARG A 33 10.66 30.48 -22.18
CA ARG A 33 11.57 30.66 -23.30
C ARG A 33 12.85 29.88 -23.05
N ILE A 34 13.21 28.99 -23.95
CA ILE A 34 14.40 28.13 -23.88
C ILE A 34 15.42 28.65 -24.90
N VAL A 35 16.59 29.03 -24.40
CA VAL A 35 17.69 29.58 -25.19
C VAL A 35 18.90 28.63 -25.07
N PRO A 36 19.41 28.07 -26.18
CA PRO A 36 20.64 27.31 -26.20
C PRO A 36 21.85 28.24 -26.18
N GLU A 37 22.70 28.14 -25.16
CA GLU A 37 23.97 28.87 -25.07
C GLU A 37 25.12 27.89 -24.77
N SER A 38 26.10 27.84 -25.68
CA SER A 38 27.38 27.14 -25.48
C SER A 38 27.26 25.71 -24.92
N GLY A 39 26.32 24.92 -25.45
CA GLY A 39 26.11 23.52 -25.04
C GLY A 39 25.26 23.32 -23.78
N ARG A 40 24.60 24.38 -23.29
CA ARG A 40 23.60 24.32 -22.22
C ARG A 40 22.28 24.95 -22.68
N LEU A 41 21.17 24.40 -22.21
CA LEU A 41 19.84 24.98 -22.40
C LEU A 41 19.48 25.83 -21.17
N THR A 42 19.19 27.10 -21.38
CA THR A 42 18.75 28.03 -20.32
C THR A 42 17.26 28.31 -20.51
N ALA A 43 16.45 28.01 -19.49
CA ALA A 43 15.01 28.31 -19.50
C ALA A 43 14.74 29.60 -18.70
N VAL A 44 14.09 30.58 -19.35
CA VAL A 44 13.63 31.83 -18.75
C VAL A 44 12.11 31.76 -18.62
N ILE A 45 11.60 31.91 -17.40
CA ILE A 45 10.16 31.82 -17.09
C ILE A 45 9.64 33.21 -16.72
N SER A 46 8.57 33.65 -17.38
CA SER A 46 7.92 34.94 -17.11
C SER A 46 6.42 34.79 -16.94
N ALA A 47 5.82 35.57 -16.03
CA ALA A 47 4.38 35.51 -15.79
C ALA A 47 3.61 36.19 -16.94
N VAL A 48 2.59 35.52 -17.49
CA VAL A 48 1.71 36.11 -18.49
C VAL A 48 0.63 36.92 -17.76
N ARG A 49 0.74 38.25 -17.76
CA ARG A 49 -0.30 39.12 -17.21
C ARG A 49 -1.44 39.25 -18.23
N PRO A 50 -2.72 39.07 -17.84
CA PRO A 50 -3.83 39.42 -18.71
C PRO A 50 -3.84 40.93 -18.99
N GLY A 51 -4.04 41.32 -20.26
CA GLY A 51 -4.06 42.72 -20.69
C GLY A 51 -5.19 43.53 -20.03
N PRO A 52 -5.05 44.86 -19.88
CA PRO A 52 -5.96 45.65 -19.07
C PRO A 52 -7.29 45.94 -19.80
N ALA A 53 -8.40 45.80 -19.07
CA ALA A 53 -9.70 46.37 -19.46
C ALA A 53 -9.66 47.91 -19.41
N LEU A 54 -10.29 48.56 -20.39
CA LEU A 54 -10.35 50.02 -20.57
C LEU A 54 -10.92 50.74 -19.34
N SER A 55 -10.25 51.80 -18.88
CA SER A 55 -10.74 52.74 -17.86
C SER A 55 -10.63 54.21 -18.35
N PRO A 56 -11.49 55.14 -17.87
CA PRO A 56 -11.65 56.50 -18.41
C PRO A 56 -10.56 57.50 -17.93
N PRO A 57 -10.47 58.72 -18.51
CA PRO A 57 -9.26 59.54 -18.43
C PRO A 57 -9.14 60.39 -17.15
N ALA A 58 -7.88 60.72 -16.83
CA ALA A 58 -7.38 61.30 -15.57
C ALA A 58 -7.37 62.84 -15.52
N PRO A 59 -7.09 63.45 -14.35
CA PRO A 59 -6.41 64.74 -14.25
C PRO A 59 -4.94 64.64 -13.78
N ALA A 60 -4.23 65.74 -14.03
CA ALA A 60 -2.79 65.98 -14.21
C ALA A 60 -1.92 66.14 -12.92
N PRO A 61 -0.57 66.27 -13.03
CA PRO A 61 0.42 65.78 -12.05
C PRO A 61 1.10 66.87 -11.19
N LEU A 62 1.85 66.46 -10.15
CA LEU A 62 2.83 67.30 -9.45
C LEU A 62 4.16 66.57 -9.12
N ARG A 63 5.23 67.37 -9.08
CA ARG A 63 6.68 67.09 -9.13
C ARG A 63 7.33 66.72 -7.75
N PRO A 64 8.64 66.34 -7.72
CA PRO A 64 9.33 65.66 -6.60
C PRO A 64 10.13 66.59 -5.65
N PRO A 65 10.79 66.04 -4.62
CA PRO A 65 12.26 66.16 -4.55
C PRO A 65 13.03 64.96 -3.92
N ALA A 66 14.37 65.06 -3.93
CA ALA A 66 15.41 64.03 -3.75
C ALA A 66 16.03 63.96 -2.31
N PRO A 67 17.32 63.58 -2.09
CA PRO A 67 17.81 62.24 -1.69
C PRO A 67 18.58 62.21 -0.34
N GLY A 68 18.99 61.02 0.15
CA GLY A 68 19.86 60.88 1.34
C GLY A 68 20.64 59.56 1.48
N ALA A 69 21.95 59.67 1.23
CA ALA A 69 23.17 59.05 1.81
C ALA A 69 23.35 57.53 2.14
N PRO A 70 24.62 57.01 2.15
CA PRO A 70 24.97 55.60 1.98
C PRO A 70 25.65 54.93 3.21
N GLY A 71 25.74 53.59 3.21
CA GLY A 71 26.43 52.82 4.26
C GLY A 71 27.20 51.58 3.77
N ALA A 72 28.52 51.63 4.01
CA ALA A 72 29.53 50.60 4.32
C ALA A 72 29.81 49.36 3.40
N PRO A 73 31.10 49.06 3.09
CA PRO A 73 31.52 47.85 2.39
C PRO A 73 31.95 46.69 3.32
N ALA A 74 31.83 45.45 2.84
CA ALA A 74 32.22 44.21 3.53
C ALA A 74 33.61 43.69 3.09
N ALA A 75 34.28 42.98 4.03
CA ALA A 75 35.66 42.51 3.99
C ALA A 75 35.89 41.18 3.22
N PRO A 76 37.15 40.84 2.84
CA PRO A 76 37.49 39.66 2.02
C PRO A 76 37.72 38.38 2.86
N PRO A 77 37.73 37.18 2.23
CA PRO A 77 37.80 35.90 2.94
C PRO A 77 39.23 35.45 3.28
N PRO A 78 39.45 34.64 4.33
CA PRO A 78 40.76 34.09 4.66
C PRO A 78 41.08 32.76 3.98
N SER A 79 42.38 32.49 3.91
CA SER A 79 43.09 31.41 3.21
C SER A 79 43.22 30.09 4.00
N ALA A 80 43.49 29.01 3.26
CA ALA A 80 43.60 27.62 3.71
C ALA A 80 44.84 27.30 4.57
N PRO A 81 44.80 26.23 5.41
CA PRO A 81 46.00 25.64 5.99
C PRO A 81 46.38 24.27 5.41
N LYS A 82 47.67 23.94 5.62
CA LYS A 82 48.46 22.86 5.02
C LYS A 82 48.29 21.48 5.66
N ARG A 83 48.64 20.49 4.84
CA ARG A 83 48.85 19.05 5.03
C ARG A 83 49.54 18.63 6.34
N ALA A 84 49.04 17.55 6.95
CA ALA A 84 49.75 16.71 7.91
C ALA A 84 49.50 15.21 7.64
N SER A 85 50.39 14.39 8.20
CA SER A 85 50.83 13.02 7.92
C SER A 85 49.83 11.86 8.06
N ALA A 86 50.17 10.75 7.38
CA ALA A 86 49.48 9.46 7.30
C ALA A 86 49.24 8.73 8.63
N PRO A 87 48.26 7.81 8.66
CA PRO A 87 48.60 6.44 9.07
C PRO A 87 47.90 5.32 8.26
N HIS A 88 48.66 4.23 8.10
CA HIS A 88 48.25 2.82 7.98
C HIS A 88 47.50 2.38 6.71
N ALA A 89 48.23 1.58 5.91
CA ALA A 89 47.71 0.81 4.80
C ALA A 89 46.61 -0.15 5.27
N ARG A 90 45.39 0.03 4.75
CA ARG A 90 44.34 -0.97 4.78
C ARG A 90 44.71 -2.10 3.80
N PRO A 91 44.46 -3.38 4.14
CA PRO A 91 44.63 -4.47 3.17
C PRO A 91 43.79 -4.16 1.93
N ARG A 92 44.37 -4.33 0.74
CA ARG A 92 43.63 -4.30 -0.53
C ARG A 92 42.50 -5.33 -0.43
N ILE A 93 41.26 -4.86 -0.31
CA ILE A 93 40.11 -5.66 -0.66
C ILE A 93 40.19 -5.79 -2.18
N GLU A 94 40.40 -7.02 -2.66
CA GLU A 94 40.30 -7.34 -4.08
C GLU A 94 38.96 -6.79 -4.58
N THR A 95 39.05 -5.90 -5.56
CA THR A 95 37.90 -5.39 -6.29
C THR A 95 37.07 -6.59 -6.75
N PRO A 96 35.74 -6.62 -6.50
CA PRO A 96 34.90 -7.64 -7.10
C PRO A 96 35.13 -7.59 -8.61
N VAL A 97 35.49 -8.74 -9.18
CA VAL A 97 35.53 -8.95 -10.62
C VAL A 97 34.24 -8.37 -11.21
N ALA A 98 34.39 -7.53 -12.24
CA ALA A 98 33.27 -6.95 -12.98
C ALA A 98 32.22 -8.05 -13.28
N PRO A 99 30.92 -7.73 -13.29
CA PRO A 99 29.89 -8.73 -13.53
C PRO A 99 30.22 -9.47 -14.83
N VAL A 100 30.43 -10.78 -14.68
CA VAL A 100 30.45 -11.72 -15.79
C VAL A 100 29.17 -11.45 -16.57
N ALA A 101 29.32 -11.17 -17.87
CA ALA A 101 28.20 -10.91 -18.77
C ALA A 101 27.10 -11.97 -18.57
N LEU A 102 25.84 -11.51 -18.49
CA LEU A 102 24.67 -12.38 -18.39
C LEU A 102 24.74 -13.48 -19.46
N PRO A 103 24.75 -14.78 -19.10
CA PRO A 103 24.99 -15.82 -20.07
C PRO A 103 23.66 -16.34 -20.66
N VAL A 104 23.69 -16.49 -21.99
CA VAL A 104 22.88 -17.39 -22.85
C VAL A 104 21.38 -17.07 -22.96
N GLU A 105 20.93 -16.78 -24.19
CA GLU A 105 19.53 -16.98 -24.57
C GLU A 105 19.17 -18.46 -24.34
N PHE A 106 18.51 -18.76 -23.23
CA PHE A 106 18.06 -20.12 -22.93
C PHE A 106 17.12 -20.61 -24.03
N ALA A 107 17.28 -21.86 -24.45
CA ALA A 107 16.41 -22.46 -25.45
C ALA A 107 14.98 -22.60 -24.89
N THR A 108 13.96 -22.48 -25.75
CA THR A 108 12.54 -22.65 -25.37
C THR A 108 12.28 -23.97 -24.62
N SER A 109 12.98 -25.04 -24.98
CA SER A 109 12.89 -26.35 -24.33
C SER A 109 13.40 -26.34 -22.87
N GLN A 110 14.41 -25.52 -22.57
CA GLN A 110 14.93 -25.36 -21.21
C GLN A 110 13.92 -24.62 -20.33
N PHE A 111 13.29 -23.56 -20.85
CA PHE A 111 12.21 -22.87 -20.15
C PHE A 111 11.03 -23.78 -19.84
N GLN A 112 10.59 -24.58 -20.81
CA GLN A 112 9.50 -25.54 -20.61
C GLN A 112 9.85 -26.61 -19.54
N ALA A 113 11.08 -27.12 -19.56
CA ALA A 113 11.52 -28.09 -18.56
C ALA A 113 11.59 -27.47 -17.15
N ALA A 114 12.06 -26.22 -17.05
CA ALA A 114 12.10 -25.49 -15.80
C ALA A 114 10.70 -25.20 -15.26
N GLU A 115 9.77 -24.75 -16.10
CA GLU A 115 8.38 -24.51 -15.71
C GLU A 115 7.72 -25.80 -15.19
N GLN A 116 7.93 -26.94 -15.86
CA GLN A 116 7.42 -28.23 -15.38
C GLN A 116 8.05 -28.65 -14.05
N SER A 117 9.35 -28.43 -13.86
CA SER A 117 10.04 -28.71 -12.60
C SER A 117 9.49 -27.84 -11.47
N LEU A 118 9.33 -26.55 -11.73
CA LEU A 118 8.72 -25.60 -10.80
C LEU A 118 7.27 -25.99 -10.46
N GLY A 119 6.48 -26.35 -11.47
CA GLY A 119 5.11 -26.84 -11.29
C GLY A 119 5.02 -28.05 -10.38
N LYS A 120 5.97 -28.99 -10.44
CA LYS A 120 6.05 -30.13 -9.50
C LYS A 120 6.33 -29.66 -8.07
N MET A 121 7.28 -28.74 -7.88
CA MET A 121 7.58 -28.16 -6.56
C MET A 121 6.38 -27.42 -5.97
N LEU A 122 5.69 -26.61 -6.77
CA LEU A 122 4.49 -25.87 -6.37
C LEU A 122 3.32 -26.81 -6.06
N LYS A 123 3.16 -27.90 -6.82
CA LYS A 123 2.18 -28.94 -6.51
C LYS A 123 2.47 -29.62 -5.18
N MET A 124 3.72 -29.98 -4.92
CA MET A 124 4.15 -30.54 -3.64
C MET A 124 3.89 -29.57 -2.48
N LEU A 125 4.17 -28.27 -2.67
CA LEU A 125 3.93 -27.22 -1.69
C LEU A 125 2.44 -27.17 -1.26
N VAL A 126 1.53 -27.22 -2.24
CA VAL A 126 0.08 -27.21 -1.97
C VAL A 126 -0.35 -28.52 -1.29
N GLN A 127 0.14 -29.66 -1.76
CA GLN A 127 -0.17 -30.98 -1.18
C GLN A 127 0.33 -31.15 0.26
N SER A 128 1.45 -30.53 0.62
CA SER A 128 1.99 -30.55 1.98
C SER A 128 1.35 -29.52 2.92
N ALA A 129 0.32 -28.80 2.46
CA ALA A 129 -0.33 -27.72 3.19
C ALA A 129 0.65 -26.67 3.75
N SER A 130 1.74 -26.43 3.01
CA SER A 130 2.77 -25.45 3.34
C SER A 130 2.36 -24.06 2.83
N SER A 131 2.78 -23.00 3.52
CA SER A 131 2.37 -21.63 3.19
C SER A 131 3.24 -20.99 2.11
N ASP A 132 4.56 -21.28 2.15
CA ASP A 132 5.53 -20.64 1.27
C ASP A 132 6.58 -21.66 0.78
N LEU A 133 6.97 -21.56 -0.50
CA LEU A 133 8.17 -22.19 -1.06
C LEU A 133 9.27 -21.14 -1.17
N HIS A 134 10.44 -21.43 -0.63
CA HIS A 134 11.64 -20.62 -0.73
C HIS A 134 12.67 -21.34 -1.60
N LEU A 135 13.20 -20.65 -2.60
CA LEU A 135 14.27 -21.13 -3.46
C LEU A 135 15.50 -20.23 -3.31
N ARG A 136 16.66 -20.80 -2.99
CA ARG A 136 17.94 -20.11 -2.83
C ARG A 136 19.07 -20.93 -3.43
N VAL A 137 20.05 -20.23 -4.00
CA VAL A 137 21.28 -20.86 -4.49
C VAL A 137 22.03 -21.59 -3.36
N GLY A 138 22.42 -22.84 -3.63
CA GLY A 138 23.15 -23.70 -2.72
C GLY A 138 22.29 -24.41 -1.67
N GLU A 139 20.96 -24.29 -1.77
CA GLU A 139 20.00 -24.98 -0.91
C GLU A 139 19.02 -25.78 -1.76
N PRO A 140 18.48 -26.91 -1.26
CA PRO A 140 17.32 -27.53 -1.88
C PRO A 140 16.08 -26.64 -1.68
N PRO A 141 14.96 -26.92 -2.36
CA PRO A 141 13.70 -26.21 -2.10
C PRO A 141 13.35 -26.25 -0.61
N LEU A 142 12.92 -25.13 -0.03
CA LEU A 142 12.52 -25.08 1.37
C LEU A 142 11.04 -24.72 1.48
N PHE A 143 10.29 -25.46 2.30
CA PHE A 143 8.90 -25.15 2.58
C PHE A 143 8.75 -24.53 3.95
N ARG A 144 7.87 -23.53 4.06
CA ARG A 144 7.37 -23.06 5.34
C ARG A 144 6.11 -23.83 5.70
N THR A 145 6.16 -24.63 6.75
CA THR A 145 5.01 -25.39 7.27
C THR A 145 4.78 -25.01 8.72
N HIS A 146 3.59 -24.51 9.05
CA HIS A 146 3.24 -24.03 10.40
C HIS A 146 4.23 -23.00 10.99
N GLY A 147 4.84 -22.18 10.14
CA GLY A 147 5.78 -21.12 10.53
C GLY A 147 7.26 -21.54 10.53
N GLU A 148 7.56 -22.83 10.46
CA GLU A 148 8.92 -23.36 10.42
C GLU A 148 9.40 -23.61 8.99
N ILE A 149 10.66 -23.27 8.68
CA ILE A 149 11.28 -23.56 7.38
C ILE A 149 11.91 -24.95 7.42
N LYS A 150 11.53 -25.82 6.49
CA LYS A 150 12.04 -27.19 6.35
C LYS A 150 12.60 -27.40 4.94
N ARG A 151 13.85 -27.86 4.88
CA ARG A 151 14.49 -28.28 3.62
C ARG A 151 13.75 -29.49 3.08
N GLN A 152 13.37 -29.42 1.82
CA GLN A 152 12.84 -30.57 1.09
C GLN A 152 13.99 -31.41 0.57
N GLY A 153 13.76 -32.69 0.33
CA GLY A 153 14.74 -33.54 -0.34
C GLY A 153 15.01 -33.05 -1.76
N GLY A 154 16.22 -33.28 -2.26
CA GLY A 154 16.64 -32.86 -3.59
C GLY A 154 18.06 -32.30 -3.60
N GLU A 155 18.54 -31.99 -4.79
CA GLU A 155 19.84 -31.35 -4.98
C GLU A 155 19.78 -29.86 -4.68
N ALA A 156 20.94 -29.30 -4.30
CA ALA A 156 21.08 -27.87 -4.10
C ALA A 156 20.96 -27.12 -5.43
N LEU A 157 20.17 -26.05 -5.46
CA LEU A 157 19.94 -25.28 -6.67
C LEU A 157 21.19 -24.50 -7.07
N SER A 158 21.61 -24.62 -8.33
CA SER A 158 22.66 -23.78 -8.90
C SER A 158 22.13 -22.38 -9.26
N VAL A 159 23.05 -21.44 -9.54
CA VAL A 159 22.68 -20.08 -10.00
C VAL A 159 21.85 -20.16 -11.29
N ASN A 160 22.32 -20.93 -12.26
CA ASN A 160 21.68 -21.05 -13.57
C ASN A 160 20.32 -21.74 -13.48
N ASP A 161 20.21 -22.80 -12.68
CA ASP A 161 18.93 -23.51 -12.52
C ASP A 161 17.88 -22.60 -11.88
N LEU A 162 18.25 -21.87 -10.83
CA LEU A 162 17.31 -20.98 -10.16
C LEU A 162 16.94 -19.78 -11.01
N GLU A 163 17.89 -19.18 -11.73
CA GLU A 163 17.58 -18.10 -12.68
C GLU A 163 16.61 -18.58 -13.76
N LEU A 164 16.83 -19.77 -14.31
CA LEU A 164 15.93 -20.37 -15.31
C LEU A 164 14.53 -20.66 -14.73
N LEU A 165 14.45 -21.22 -13.52
CA LEU A 165 13.16 -21.47 -12.84
C LEU A 165 12.36 -20.18 -12.67
N VAL A 166 12.99 -19.12 -12.15
CA VAL A 166 12.28 -17.85 -11.91
C VAL A 166 11.89 -17.18 -13.23
N LEU A 167 12.80 -17.10 -14.19
CA LEU A 167 12.53 -16.48 -15.49
C LEU A 167 11.46 -17.23 -16.29
N SER A 168 11.32 -18.55 -16.12
CA SER A 168 10.32 -19.36 -16.84
C SER A 168 8.88 -18.91 -16.63
N ILE A 169 8.58 -18.30 -15.48
CA ILE A 169 7.24 -17.84 -15.12
C ILE A 169 7.12 -16.32 -15.00
N MET A 170 8.25 -15.59 -15.06
CA MET A 170 8.28 -14.15 -14.85
C MET A 170 7.71 -13.43 -16.09
N PRO A 171 6.66 -12.58 -15.94
CA PRO A 171 6.13 -11.77 -17.04
C PRO A 171 7.17 -10.80 -17.59
N GLU A 172 7.04 -10.40 -18.86
CA GLU A 172 8.08 -9.59 -19.54
C GLU A 172 8.37 -8.26 -18.84
N ARG A 173 7.33 -7.54 -18.40
CA ARG A 173 7.47 -6.33 -17.59
C ARG A 173 8.30 -6.58 -16.32
N ASN A 174 8.00 -7.66 -15.60
CA ASN A 174 8.71 -8.02 -14.37
C ASN A 174 10.16 -8.44 -14.67
N ARG A 175 10.44 -8.98 -15.85
CA ARG A 175 11.82 -9.26 -16.30
C ARG A 175 12.62 -7.99 -16.54
N GLU A 176 11.99 -6.95 -17.09
CA GLU A 176 12.61 -5.63 -17.22
C GLU A 176 12.89 -5.03 -15.84
N GLU A 177 11.88 -5.00 -14.97
CA GLU A 177 12.02 -4.52 -13.58
C GLU A 177 13.13 -5.28 -12.84
N TRP A 178 13.15 -6.62 -12.94
CA TRP A 178 14.19 -7.47 -12.39
C TRP A 178 15.60 -7.11 -12.86
N LYS A 179 15.75 -6.79 -14.15
CA LYS A 179 17.05 -6.40 -14.73
C LYS A 179 17.49 -5.03 -14.20
N GLU A 180 16.54 -4.11 -13.98
CA GLU A 180 16.82 -2.74 -13.56
C GLU A 180 17.03 -2.59 -12.05
N THR A 181 16.15 -3.15 -11.23
CA THR A 181 16.12 -2.96 -9.77
C THR A 181 16.75 -4.12 -9.01
N GLY A 182 16.71 -5.32 -9.59
CA GLY A 182 17.17 -6.56 -8.94
C GLY A 182 16.13 -7.28 -8.10
N ASP A 183 14.87 -6.81 -8.06
CA ASP A 183 13.76 -7.46 -7.40
C ASP A 183 12.42 -7.18 -8.10
N THR A 184 11.46 -8.08 -7.96
CA THR A 184 10.13 -7.91 -8.56
C THR A 184 9.08 -8.78 -7.86
N ASP A 185 7.83 -8.33 -7.88
CA ASP A 185 6.66 -9.05 -7.36
C ASP A 185 5.64 -9.30 -8.48
N PHE A 186 5.13 -10.52 -8.59
CA PHE A 186 4.06 -10.86 -9.54
C PHE A 186 3.19 -12.03 -9.04
N ALA A 187 2.09 -12.30 -9.73
CA ALA A 187 1.25 -13.46 -9.50
C ALA A 187 1.51 -14.53 -10.56
N TYR A 188 1.52 -15.79 -10.16
CA TYR A 188 1.59 -16.94 -11.06
C TYR A 188 0.46 -17.91 -10.73
N GLU A 189 -0.22 -18.46 -11.73
CA GLU A 189 -1.36 -19.34 -11.54
C GLU A 189 -1.13 -20.67 -12.25
N ILE A 190 -1.36 -21.77 -11.53
CA ILE A 190 -1.45 -23.09 -12.13
C ILE A 190 -2.94 -23.49 -12.11
N PRO A 191 -3.62 -23.50 -13.26
CA PRO A 191 -5.05 -23.81 -13.35
C PRO A 191 -5.38 -25.14 -12.67
N GLY A 192 -6.44 -25.14 -11.84
CA GLY A 192 -6.88 -26.31 -11.09
C GLY A 192 -6.01 -26.70 -9.90
N LEU A 193 -4.93 -25.97 -9.62
CA LEU A 193 -4.07 -26.19 -8.45
C LEU A 193 -4.18 -25.04 -7.44
N ALA A 194 -3.57 -23.89 -7.77
CA ALA A 194 -3.53 -22.71 -6.91
C ALA A 194 -2.97 -21.50 -7.67
N ARG A 195 -3.23 -20.32 -7.11
CA ARG A 195 -2.52 -19.08 -7.45
C ARG A 195 -1.39 -18.87 -6.45
N PHE A 196 -0.32 -18.23 -6.87
CA PHE A 196 0.86 -17.96 -6.07
C PHE A 196 1.25 -16.50 -6.21
N ARG A 197 1.58 -15.87 -5.07
CA ARG A 197 2.32 -14.60 -5.09
C ARG A 197 3.80 -14.93 -5.12
N VAL A 198 4.52 -14.41 -6.11
CA VAL A 198 5.94 -14.64 -6.31
C VAL A 198 6.67 -13.34 -6.03
N ASN A 199 7.58 -13.37 -5.06
CA ASN A 199 8.60 -12.37 -4.90
C ASN A 199 9.91 -12.97 -5.38
N ALA A 200 10.55 -12.33 -6.35
CA ALA A 200 11.92 -12.66 -6.71
C ALA A 200 12.83 -11.54 -6.20
N ALA A 201 14.06 -11.85 -5.82
CA ALA A 201 15.13 -10.85 -5.62
C ALA A 201 16.54 -11.38 -5.93
N ARG A 202 17.54 -10.51 -6.03
CA ARG A 202 18.96 -10.87 -6.08
C ARG A 202 19.56 -10.88 -4.66
N ASP A 203 20.23 -11.97 -4.28
CA ASP A 203 21.03 -12.10 -3.05
C ASP A 203 22.53 -12.21 -3.39
N ARG A 204 23.41 -12.15 -2.39
CA ARG A 204 24.87 -12.29 -2.52
C ARG A 204 25.28 -13.56 -3.27
N LYS A 205 24.51 -14.64 -3.16
CA LYS A 205 24.80 -15.94 -3.81
C LYS A 205 24.20 -16.08 -5.21
N GLY A 206 23.37 -15.13 -5.66
CA GLY A 206 22.59 -15.24 -6.90
C GLY A 206 21.09 -15.01 -6.67
N PRO A 207 20.23 -15.47 -7.57
CA PRO A 207 18.78 -15.26 -7.46
C PRO A 207 18.18 -15.93 -6.20
N VAL A 208 17.09 -15.36 -5.71
CA VAL A 208 16.21 -15.92 -4.68
C VAL A 208 14.77 -15.73 -5.13
N ALA A 209 13.91 -16.69 -4.83
CA ALA A 209 12.47 -16.55 -5.04
C ALA A 209 11.67 -17.13 -3.88
N VAL A 210 10.56 -16.47 -3.57
CA VAL A 210 9.60 -16.88 -2.56
C VAL A 210 8.22 -16.92 -3.19
N PHE A 211 7.58 -18.08 -3.10
CA PHE A 211 6.24 -18.34 -3.61
C PHE A 211 5.32 -18.53 -2.43
N ARG A 212 4.30 -17.69 -2.31
CA ARG A 212 3.24 -17.85 -1.31
C ARG A 212 2.01 -18.45 -1.96
N VAL A 213 1.50 -19.54 -1.39
CA VAL A 213 0.22 -20.12 -1.82
C VAL A 213 -0.90 -19.14 -1.50
N ILE A 214 -1.70 -18.83 -2.51
CA ILE A 214 -2.94 -18.08 -2.37
C ILE A 214 -4.10 -19.09 -2.27
N PRO A 215 -4.84 -19.14 -1.15
CA PRO A 215 -5.92 -20.12 -0.99
C PRO A 215 -7.04 -19.92 -2.02
N ALA A 216 -7.47 -21.00 -2.68
CA ALA A 216 -8.60 -20.97 -3.61
C ALA A 216 -9.97 -20.87 -2.91
N LYS A 217 -10.07 -21.36 -1.66
CA LYS A 217 -11.34 -21.36 -0.93
C LYS A 217 -11.51 -20.07 -0.13
N VAL A 218 -12.58 -19.34 -0.42
CA VAL A 218 -13.04 -18.21 0.39
C VAL A 218 -13.58 -18.72 1.73
N VAL A 219 -13.09 -18.14 2.84
CA VAL A 219 -13.66 -18.36 4.18
C VAL A 219 -14.86 -17.44 4.33
N THR A 220 -16.02 -17.96 4.68
CA THR A 220 -17.23 -17.16 4.82
C THR A 220 -17.19 -16.25 6.04
N VAL A 221 -18.03 -15.20 6.06
CA VAL A 221 -18.18 -14.28 7.20
C VAL A 221 -18.55 -15.00 8.49
N ASP A 222 -19.36 -16.06 8.40
CA ASP A 222 -19.83 -16.86 9.54
C ASP A 222 -18.70 -17.76 10.08
N GLU A 223 -17.97 -18.45 9.19
CA GLU A 223 -16.79 -19.24 9.57
C GLU A 223 -15.70 -18.37 10.23
N MET A 224 -15.61 -17.09 9.85
CA MET A 224 -14.68 -16.13 10.46
C MET A 224 -15.17 -15.51 11.77
N GLY A 225 -16.43 -15.75 12.14
CA GLY A 225 -17.07 -15.17 13.33
C GLY A 225 -17.22 -13.64 13.23
N LEU A 226 -17.54 -13.10 12.05
CA LEU A 226 -17.93 -11.69 11.94
C LEU A 226 -19.37 -11.51 12.44
N SER A 227 -19.59 -10.55 13.34
CA SER A 227 -20.91 -10.30 13.91
C SER A 227 -21.91 -9.80 12.86
N GLU A 228 -23.20 -10.01 13.10
CA GLU A 228 -24.25 -9.53 12.18
C GLU A 228 -24.17 -8.03 11.94
N GLU A 229 -23.79 -7.23 12.94
CA GLU A 229 -23.66 -5.77 12.82
C GLU A 229 -22.54 -5.39 11.84
N VAL A 230 -21.44 -6.15 11.80
CA VAL A 230 -20.39 -5.98 10.79
C VAL A 230 -20.89 -6.43 9.42
N GLN A 231 -21.61 -7.55 9.34
CA GLN A 231 -22.18 -8.04 8.09
C GLN A 231 -23.19 -7.06 7.50
N ARG A 232 -23.92 -6.29 8.32
CA ARG A 232 -24.86 -5.24 7.87
C ARG A 232 -24.19 -4.16 7.01
N LEU A 233 -22.88 -3.93 7.17
CA LEU A 233 -22.12 -3.00 6.32
C LEU A 233 -22.16 -3.39 4.84
N CYS A 234 -22.29 -4.69 4.53
CA CYS A 234 -22.37 -5.21 3.16
C CYS A 234 -23.70 -4.89 2.45
N TYR A 235 -24.72 -4.46 3.20
CA TYR A 235 -26.05 -4.16 2.65
C TYR A 235 -26.30 -2.66 2.46
N LEU A 236 -25.32 -1.82 2.82
CA LEU A 236 -25.38 -0.38 2.59
C LEU A 236 -25.36 -0.09 1.09
N THR A 237 -26.07 0.97 0.67
CA THR A 237 -26.04 1.41 -0.73
C THR A 237 -24.81 2.24 -1.03
N LYS A 238 -24.28 2.97 -0.04
CA LYS A 238 -23.09 3.79 -0.18
C LYS A 238 -22.32 4.00 1.12
N GLY A 239 -21.07 4.39 0.98
CA GLY A 239 -20.19 4.79 2.08
C GLY A 239 -18.85 4.07 2.06
N LEU A 240 -18.01 4.36 3.05
CA LEU A 240 -16.65 3.84 3.15
C LEU A 240 -16.54 2.85 4.30
N VAL A 241 -16.11 1.63 4.01
CA VAL A 241 -15.84 0.57 4.99
C VAL A 241 -14.37 0.19 4.93
N LEU A 242 -13.70 0.26 6.07
CA LEU A 242 -12.25 0.07 6.14
C LEU A 242 -11.89 -1.17 6.95
N VAL A 243 -11.01 -1.99 6.39
CA VAL A 243 -10.37 -3.09 7.11
C VAL A 243 -8.90 -2.75 7.31
N THR A 244 -8.46 -2.64 8.56
CA THR A 244 -7.13 -2.12 8.89
C THR A 244 -6.35 -3.07 9.78
N GLY A 245 -5.05 -2.85 9.86
CA GLY A 245 -4.12 -3.65 10.67
C GLY A 245 -2.79 -3.86 9.96
N PRO A 246 -1.78 -4.41 10.65
CA PRO A 246 -0.46 -4.62 10.06
C PRO A 246 -0.47 -5.64 8.91
N THR A 247 0.63 -5.76 8.19
CA THR A 247 0.82 -6.82 7.19
C THR A 247 0.62 -8.20 7.83
N GLY A 248 -0.12 -9.06 7.13
CA GLY A 248 -0.40 -10.41 7.61
C GLY A 248 -1.45 -10.48 8.73
N SER A 249 -2.18 -9.41 9.02
CA SER A 249 -3.30 -9.44 9.98
C SER A 249 -4.59 -10.08 9.42
N GLY A 250 -4.61 -10.46 8.14
CA GLY A 250 -5.77 -11.10 7.48
C GLY A 250 -6.75 -10.14 6.81
N LYS A 251 -6.35 -8.89 6.51
CA LYS A 251 -7.23 -7.86 5.91
C LYS A 251 -7.90 -8.33 4.63
N SER A 252 -7.09 -8.85 3.70
CA SER A 252 -7.57 -9.38 2.41
C SER A 252 -8.53 -10.56 2.61
N THR A 253 -8.32 -11.39 3.64
CA THR A 253 -9.24 -12.49 3.97
C THR A 253 -10.58 -11.97 4.48
N THR A 254 -10.58 -10.96 5.36
CA THR A 254 -11.82 -10.30 5.82
C THR A 254 -12.57 -9.66 4.66
N LEU A 255 -11.89 -8.88 3.82
CA LEU A 255 -12.50 -8.24 2.65
C LEU A 255 -13.05 -9.26 1.66
N CYS A 256 -12.29 -10.30 1.35
CA CYS A 256 -12.72 -11.39 0.48
C CYS A 256 -14.05 -12.00 0.96
N ALA A 257 -14.21 -12.25 2.26
CA ALA A 257 -15.47 -12.78 2.77
C ALA A 257 -16.63 -11.80 2.73
N LEU A 258 -16.37 -10.51 2.97
CA LEU A 258 -17.40 -9.46 2.85
C LEU A 258 -17.87 -9.33 1.40
N ILE A 259 -16.95 -9.30 0.44
CA ILE A 259 -17.27 -9.31 -1.00
C ILE A 259 -17.99 -10.59 -1.41
N ASP A 260 -17.57 -11.75 -0.89
CA ASP A 260 -18.27 -13.02 -1.14
C ASP A 260 -19.67 -13.06 -0.54
N LEU A 261 -19.91 -12.43 0.62
CA LEU A 261 -21.25 -12.26 1.17
C LEU A 261 -22.12 -11.44 0.21
N ILE A 262 -21.62 -10.28 -0.23
CA ILE A 262 -22.29 -9.40 -1.20
C ILE A 262 -22.63 -10.17 -2.48
N ASN A 263 -21.66 -10.87 -3.05
CA ASN A 263 -21.82 -11.65 -4.28
C ASN A 263 -22.88 -12.76 -4.17
N ARG A 264 -23.16 -13.26 -2.96
CA ARG A 264 -24.20 -14.27 -2.71
C ARG A 264 -25.58 -13.67 -2.44
N THR A 265 -25.66 -12.43 -1.99
CA THR A 265 -26.89 -11.83 -1.45
C THR A 265 -27.43 -10.66 -2.27
N ARG A 266 -26.60 -9.99 -3.08
CA ARG A 266 -26.95 -8.82 -3.90
C ARG A 266 -26.82 -9.14 -5.40
N THR A 267 -27.21 -8.22 -6.27
CA THR A 267 -27.15 -8.37 -7.75
C THR A 267 -26.46 -7.16 -8.38
N ASP A 268 -25.34 -6.79 -7.78
CA ASP A 268 -24.62 -5.54 -8.02
C ASP A 268 -23.41 -5.77 -8.94
N HIS A 269 -22.85 -4.69 -9.48
CA HIS A 269 -21.54 -4.70 -10.12
C HIS A 269 -20.44 -4.32 -9.11
N ILE A 270 -19.50 -5.25 -8.90
CA ILE A 270 -18.38 -5.11 -7.98
C ILE A 270 -17.08 -4.99 -8.80
N ILE A 271 -16.33 -3.92 -8.56
CA ILE A 271 -14.99 -3.75 -9.14
C ILE A 271 -13.95 -3.85 -8.03
N THR A 272 -12.97 -4.73 -8.17
CA THR A 272 -11.81 -4.80 -7.26
C THR A 272 -10.55 -4.30 -7.95
N ILE A 273 -9.75 -3.53 -7.23
CA ILE A 273 -8.45 -3.01 -7.67
C ILE A 273 -7.43 -3.47 -6.65
N GLU A 274 -6.50 -4.34 -7.04
CA GLU A 274 -5.62 -5.08 -6.13
C GLU A 274 -4.16 -5.13 -6.64
N ASP A 275 -3.21 -5.37 -5.75
CA ASP A 275 -1.77 -5.45 -6.09
C ASP A 275 -1.01 -6.46 -5.19
N PRO A 276 -0.88 -7.74 -5.59
CA PRO A 276 -1.62 -8.41 -6.67
C PRO A 276 -3.04 -8.80 -6.24
N ILE A 277 -3.82 -9.40 -7.15
CA ILE A 277 -5.10 -10.05 -6.77
C ILE A 277 -4.82 -11.23 -5.84
N GLU A 278 -5.36 -11.15 -4.61
CA GLU A 278 -5.15 -12.14 -3.54
C GLU A 278 -6.28 -13.18 -3.47
N PHE A 279 -7.47 -12.92 -4.00
CA PHE A 279 -8.54 -13.92 -4.07
C PHE A 279 -9.29 -13.77 -5.38
N VAL A 280 -9.52 -14.88 -6.08
CA VAL A 280 -10.34 -14.86 -7.30
C VAL A 280 -11.79 -15.11 -6.92
N HIS A 281 -12.65 -14.17 -7.29
CA HIS A 281 -14.09 -14.27 -7.06
C HIS A 281 -14.80 -14.71 -8.34
N GLU A 282 -15.45 -15.86 -8.29
CA GLU A 282 -16.37 -16.26 -9.35
C GLU A 282 -17.67 -15.45 -9.28
N ASN A 283 -18.25 -15.13 -10.43
CA ASN A 283 -19.57 -14.52 -10.49
C ASN A 283 -20.62 -15.46 -9.89
N LYS A 284 -21.41 -14.95 -8.94
CA LYS A 284 -22.57 -15.65 -8.39
C LYS A 284 -23.83 -14.89 -8.75
N LYS A 285 -24.30 -14.00 -7.87
CA LYS A 285 -25.40 -13.08 -8.19
C LYS A 285 -24.92 -11.71 -8.65
N CYS A 286 -23.72 -11.31 -8.23
CA CYS A 286 -23.08 -10.08 -8.70
C CYS A 286 -22.22 -10.34 -9.94
N LEU A 287 -22.01 -9.27 -10.72
CA LEU A 287 -20.92 -9.19 -11.70
C LEU A 287 -19.66 -8.73 -10.99
N ILE A 288 -18.54 -9.44 -11.14
CA ILE A 288 -17.27 -9.07 -10.52
C ILE A 288 -16.20 -8.83 -11.58
N THR A 289 -15.59 -7.65 -11.52
CA THR A 289 -14.46 -7.24 -12.36
C THR A 289 -13.22 -7.04 -11.47
N GLN A 290 -12.20 -7.88 -11.60
CA GLN A 290 -10.97 -7.78 -10.81
C GLN A 290 -9.80 -7.25 -11.63
N ARG A 291 -9.21 -6.14 -11.18
CA ARG A 291 -8.10 -5.47 -11.85
C ARG A 291 -6.85 -5.53 -10.99
N GLN A 292 -5.81 -6.17 -11.50
CA GLN A 292 -4.50 -6.16 -10.87
C GLN A 292 -3.73 -4.94 -11.35
N VAL A 293 -3.25 -4.12 -10.42
CA VAL A 293 -2.33 -3.02 -10.70
C VAL A 293 -1.08 -3.60 -11.35
N HIS A 294 -0.51 -2.84 -12.28
CA HIS A 294 0.64 -3.21 -13.07
C HIS A 294 0.45 -4.31 -14.13
N VAL A 295 -0.72 -4.96 -14.15
CA VAL A 295 -1.08 -5.99 -15.15
C VAL A 295 -2.30 -5.57 -15.98
N HIS A 296 -3.42 -5.26 -15.34
CA HIS A 296 -4.67 -4.83 -15.99
C HIS A 296 -4.84 -3.31 -16.00
N THR A 297 -4.02 -2.59 -15.23
CA THR A 297 -4.10 -1.13 -15.05
C THR A 297 -2.78 -0.59 -14.56
N GLU A 298 -2.47 0.68 -14.82
CA GLU A 298 -1.15 1.25 -14.48
C GLU A 298 -0.97 1.48 -12.98
N SER A 299 -1.99 2.03 -12.33
CA SER A 299 -1.97 2.42 -10.91
C SER A 299 -3.36 2.32 -10.27
N PHE A 300 -3.42 2.29 -8.93
CA PHE A 300 -4.67 2.38 -8.17
C PHE A 300 -5.51 3.59 -8.58
N LYS A 301 -4.89 4.77 -8.67
CA LYS A 301 -5.53 6.02 -9.11
C LYS A 301 -6.20 5.88 -10.48
N SER A 302 -5.46 5.40 -11.48
CA SER A 302 -5.96 5.26 -12.85
C SER A 302 -7.14 4.28 -12.92
N ALA A 303 -7.03 3.17 -12.20
CA ALA A 303 -8.04 2.13 -12.12
C ALA A 303 -9.31 2.65 -11.44
N LEU A 304 -9.16 3.35 -10.33
CA LEU A 304 -10.29 3.87 -9.56
C LEU A 304 -11.06 4.94 -10.34
N ARG A 305 -10.36 5.82 -11.06
CA ARG A 305 -11.02 6.79 -11.96
C ARG A 305 -11.75 6.13 -13.12
N ALA A 306 -11.18 5.06 -13.68
CA ALA A 306 -11.81 4.31 -14.76
C ALA A 306 -13.06 3.57 -14.24
N ALA A 307 -12.96 2.94 -13.06
CA ALA A 307 -14.04 2.19 -12.43
C ALA A 307 -15.31 3.02 -12.29
N LEU A 308 -15.23 4.31 -11.97
CA LEU A 308 -16.41 5.20 -11.86
C LEU A 308 -17.21 5.39 -13.16
N ARG A 309 -16.67 4.97 -14.31
CA ARG A 309 -17.36 4.99 -15.61
C ARG A 309 -17.76 3.60 -16.10
N GLU A 310 -17.57 2.58 -15.28
CA GLU A 310 -17.88 1.18 -15.56
C GLU A 310 -19.20 0.76 -14.90
N ASP A 311 -20.03 1.73 -14.45
CA ASP A 311 -21.29 1.49 -13.74
C ASP A 311 -21.14 0.53 -12.53
N PRO A 312 -20.22 0.78 -11.58
CA PRO A 312 -20.09 -0.05 -10.39
C PRO A 312 -21.14 0.38 -9.35
N ASP A 313 -21.60 -0.57 -8.55
CA ASP A 313 -22.28 -0.27 -7.28
C ASP A 313 -21.26 -0.26 -6.12
N ILE A 314 -20.26 -1.15 -6.22
CA ILE A 314 -19.31 -1.43 -5.14
C ILE A 314 -17.88 -1.43 -5.69
N VAL A 315 -16.99 -0.75 -4.98
CA VAL A 315 -15.56 -0.69 -5.34
C VAL A 315 -14.70 -1.16 -4.18
N LEU A 316 -13.83 -2.14 -4.41
CA LEU A 316 -12.78 -2.54 -3.48
C LEU A 316 -11.45 -1.93 -3.92
N VAL A 317 -10.84 -1.15 -3.05
CA VAL A 317 -9.49 -0.62 -3.19
C VAL A 317 -8.57 -1.40 -2.27
N GLY A 318 -7.74 -2.26 -2.86
CA GLY A 318 -6.89 -3.22 -2.14
C GLY A 318 -6.01 -2.54 -1.09
N GLU A 319 -5.48 -1.35 -1.39
CA GLU A 319 -4.78 -0.52 -0.42
C GLU A 319 -4.88 0.97 -0.74
N MET A 320 -5.09 1.80 0.29
CA MET A 320 -5.13 3.26 0.15
C MET A 320 -3.87 3.89 0.76
N ARG A 321 -2.77 3.90 -0.01
CA ARG A 321 -1.47 4.43 0.43
C ARG A 321 -1.33 5.93 0.20
N ASP A 322 -1.63 6.36 -1.01
CA ASP A 322 -1.37 7.72 -1.48
C ASP A 322 -2.59 8.63 -1.30
N LEU A 323 -2.32 9.94 -1.24
CA LEU A 323 -3.33 10.98 -1.04
C LEU A 323 -4.41 10.94 -2.12
N GLU A 324 -4.04 10.71 -3.37
CA GLU A 324 -4.98 10.76 -4.50
C GLU A 324 -5.95 9.58 -4.46
N THR A 325 -5.45 8.36 -4.19
CA THR A 325 -6.29 7.18 -3.99
C THR A 325 -7.25 7.36 -2.82
N ILE A 326 -6.78 7.89 -1.68
CA ILE A 326 -7.64 8.19 -0.53
C ILE A 326 -8.72 9.22 -0.89
N ALA A 327 -8.34 10.31 -1.56
CA ALA A 327 -9.27 11.36 -1.95
C ALA A 327 -10.39 10.83 -2.86
N ILE A 328 -10.01 10.10 -3.92
CA ILE A 328 -11.00 9.52 -4.86
C ILE A 328 -11.89 8.50 -4.13
N ALA A 329 -11.36 7.69 -3.22
CA ALA A 329 -12.16 6.73 -2.46
C ALA A 329 -13.22 7.41 -1.57
N ILE A 330 -12.86 8.52 -0.89
CA ILE A 330 -13.80 9.30 -0.08
C ILE A 330 -14.87 9.95 -0.98
N GLU A 331 -14.47 10.59 -2.08
CA GLU A 331 -15.40 11.18 -3.05
C GLU A 331 -16.35 10.13 -3.64
N THR A 332 -15.84 8.94 -3.97
CA THR A 332 -16.62 7.81 -4.49
C THR A 332 -17.67 7.32 -3.49
N ALA A 333 -17.26 7.20 -2.21
CA ALA A 333 -18.13 6.80 -1.12
C ALA A 333 -19.22 7.85 -0.81
N GLU A 334 -18.92 9.13 -1.00
CA GLU A 334 -19.86 10.24 -0.84
C GLU A 334 -20.90 10.28 -1.97
N THR A 335 -20.42 10.09 -3.21
CA THR A 335 -21.19 10.28 -4.46
C THR A 335 -22.15 9.15 -4.81
N GLY A 336 -22.17 8.04 -4.08
CA GLY A 336 -23.22 7.02 -4.26
C GLY A 336 -22.79 5.57 -4.17
N HIS A 337 -21.50 5.29 -4.03
CA HIS A 337 -20.98 3.93 -4.10
C HIS A 337 -20.61 3.38 -2.72
N LEU A 338 -20.65 2.06 -2.56
CA LEU A 338 -20.07 1.41 -1.40
C LEU A 338 -18.59 1.08 -1.68
N VAL A 339 -17.69 1.68 -0.92
CA VAL A 339 -16.25 1.54 -1.08
C VAL A 339 -15.69 0.71 0.08
N PHE A 340 -14.96 -0.34 -0.26
CA PHE A 340 -14.15 -1.10 0.68
C PHE A 340 -12.68 -0.75 0.49
N GLY A 341 -11.95 -0.53 1.58
CA GLY A 341 -10.54 -0.18 1.52
C GLY A 341 -9.71 -0.80 2.63
N THR A 342 -8.39 -0.84 2.43
CA THR A 342 -7.45 -1.18 3.52
C THR A 342 -6.43 -0.09 3.81
N LEU A 343 -6.04 -0.02 5.10
CA LEU A 343 -4.91 0.75 5.61
C LEU A 343 -4.11 -0.11 6.61
N HIS A 344 -2.91 0.34 6.99
CA HIS A 344 -2.03 -0.37 7.93
C HIS A 344 -2.09 0.15 9.38
N THR A 345 -3.05 1.01 9.69
CA THR A 345 -3.31 1.50 11.05
C THR A 345 -3.82 0.39 11.95
N THR A 346 -3.58 0.51 13.25
CA THR A 346 -3.87 -0.56 14.23
C THR A 346 -5.14 -0.33 15.04
N THR A 347 -5.72 0.87 14.99
CA THR A 347 -6.96 1.24 15.70
C THR A 347 -7.87 2.05 14.80
N ALA A 348 -9.16 2.10 15.15
CA ALA A 348 -10.16 2.85 14.42
C ALA A 348 -9.91 4.36 14.49
N ALA A 349 -9.53 4.89 15.67
CA ALA A 349 -9.20 6.30 15.84
C ALA A 349 -7.97 6.70 14.99
N SER A 350 -6.88 5.92 15.06
CA SER A 350 -5.69 6.19 14.25
C SER A 350 -5.93 6.04 12.75
N THR A 351 -6.91 5.22 12.34
CA THR A 351 -7.34 5.11 10.94
C THR A 351 -7.95 6.43 10.45
N VAL A 352 -8.84 7.02 11.25
CA VAL A 352 -9.45 8.32 10.95
C VAL A 352 -8.39 9.41 10.87
N ASP A 353 -7.52 9.51 11.87
CA ASP A 353 -6.44 10.50 11.90
C ASP A 353 -5.51 10.34 10.69
N ARG A 354 -5.09 9.10 10.38
CA ARG A 354 -4.22 8.81 9.24
C ARG A 354 -4.81 9.24 7.91
N ILE A 355 -6.12 9.09 7.72
CA ILE A 355 -6.78 9.54 6.48
C ILE A 355 -6.72 11.06 6.38
N ILE A 356 -7.03 11.77 7.46
CA ILE A 356 -7.06 13.24 7.50
C ILE A 356 -5.65 13.83 7.33
N ASP A 357 -4.66 13.27 8.03
CA ASP A 357 -3.30 13.80 8.08
C ASP A 357 -2.53 13.68 6.76
N GLN A 358 -3.01 12.87 5.82
CA GLN A 358 -2.45 12.79 4.47
C GLN A 358 -2.74 14.05 3.64
N PHE A 359 -3.78 14.81 4.02
CA PHE A 359 -4.16 16.03 3.32
C PHE A 359 -3.43 17.26 3.88
N PRO A 360 -3.09 18.23 3.00
CA PRO A 360 -2.62 19.54 3.42
C PRO A 360 -3.53 20.20 4.46
N ALA A 361 -2.96 20.92 5.42
CA ALA A 361 -3.66 21.46 6.59
C ALA A 361 -4.88 22.33 6.24
N ASP A 362 -4.83 23.05 5.13
CA ASP A 362 -5.92 23.87 4.59
C ASP A 362 -7.13 23.04 4.09
N ARG A 363 -6.92 21.77 3.75
CA ARG A 363 -7.96 20.85 3.27
C ARG A 363 -8.50 19.90 4.34
N GLN A 364 -7.79 19.73 5.46
CA GLN A 364 -8.17 18.77 6.50
C GLN A 364 -9.58 19.01 7.07
N ALA A 365 -10.00 20.27 7.20
CA ALA A 365 -11.35 20.59 7.69
C ALA A 365 -12.45 20.08 6.76
N GLN A 366 -12.27 20.25 5.45
CA GLN A 366 -13.19 19.73 4.44
C GLN A 366 -13.22 18.20 4.46
N VAL A 367 -12.04 17.56 4.53
CA VAL A 367 -11.92 16.10 4.55
C VAL A 367 -12.58 15.51 5.79
N ARG A 368 -12.49 16.17 6.96
CA ARG A 368 -13.23 15.74 8.16
C ARG A 368 -14.73 15.71 7.94
N VAL A 369 -15.29 16.71 7.26
CA VAL A 369 -16.72 16.76 6.93
C VAL A 369 -17.07 15.59 6.00
N MET A 370 -16.38 15.44 4.87
CA MET A 370 -16.63 14.37 3.90
C MET A 370 -16.49 12.98 4.54
N LEU A 371 -15.45 12.77 5.34
CA LEU A 371 -15.21 11.51 6.05
C LEU A 371 -16.29 11.23 7.10
N SER A 372 -16.78 12.26 7.81
CA SER A 372 -17.85 12.10 8.81
C SER A 372 -19.17 11.59 8.22
N GLU A 373 -19.40 11.82 6.93
CA GLU A 373 -20.62 11.46 6.21
C GLU A 373 -20.46 10.15 5.44
N SER A 374 -19.28 9.94 4.85
CA SER A 374 -18.96 8.76 4.03
C SER A 374 -18.58 7.53 4.88
N LEU A 375 -17.81 7.67 5.97
CA LEU A 375 -17.34 6.53 6.77
C LEU A 375 -18.52 5.77 7.41
N LYS A 376 -18.57 4.44 7.24
CA LYS A 376 -19.62 3.57 7.80
C LYS A 376 -19.11 2.62 8.86
N GLY A 377 -17.85 2.19 8.74
CA GLY A 377 -17.22 1.37 9.77
C GLY A 377 -15.73 1.15 9.55
N VAL A 378 -15.03 0.86 10.63
CA VAL A 378 -13.61 0.48 10.64
C VAL A 378 -13.46 -0.83 11.42
N ILE A 379 -12.84 -1.82 10.79
CA ILE A 379 -12.54 -3.14 11.34
C ILE A 379 -11.02 -3.23 11.49
N SER A 380 -10.49 -2.90 12.66
CA SER A 380 -9.05 -2.97 12.92
C SER A 380 -8.71 -4.34 13.49
N GLN A 381 -7.84 -5.10 12.82
CA GLN A 381 -7.61 -6.51 13.15
C GLN A 381 -6.14 -6.84 13.41
N THR A 382 -5.94 -7.79 14.32
CA THR A 382 -4.66 -8.44 14.60
C THR A 382 -4.86 -9.95 14.73
N LEU A 383 -3.87 -10.75 14.34
CA LEU A 383 -3.92 -12.20 14.49
C LEU A 383 -3.16 -12.64 15.74
N CYS A 384 -3.84 -13.41 16.58
CA CYS A 384 -3.30 -14.09 17.75
C CYS A 384 -3.05 -15.56 17.43
N LYS A 385 -1.96 -16.12 17.97
CA LYS A 385 -1.69 -17.57 17.93
C LYS A 385 -2.67 -18.31 18.84
N LYS A 386 -3.17 -19.45 18.39
CA LYS A 386 -3.98 -20.36 19.21
C LYS A 386 -3.07 -21.37 19.94
N PRO A 387 -3.40 -21.81 21.17
CA PRO A 387 -2.62 -22.82 21.89
C PRO A 387 -2.47 -24.14 21.12
N ASN A 388 -3.53 -24.57 20.42
CA ASN A 388 -3.57 -25.83 19.65
C ASN A 388 -3.13 -25.67 18.19
N GLY A 389 -2.42 -24.59 17.86
CA GLY A 389 -1.99 -24.28 16.49
C GLY A 389 -3.03 -23.51 15.67
N GLY A 390 -2.53 -22.81 14.65
CA GLY A 390 -3.32 -21.87 13.86
C GLY A 390 -3.44 -20.48 14.49
N ARG A 391 -4.33 -19.65 13.94
CA ARG A 391 -4.50 -18.25 14.33
C ARG A 391 -5.99 -17.89 14.45
N VAL A 392 -6.29 -16.88 15.27
CA VAL A 392 -7.61 -16.25 15.38
C VAL A 392 -7.45 -14.73 15.34
N ALA A 393 -8.42 -14.04 14.74
CA ALA A 393 -8.40 -12.59 14.67
C ALA A 393 -9.07 -11.96 15.91
N ALA A 394 -8.36 -11.07 16.58
CA ALA A 394 -8.97 -10.08 17.48
C ALA A 394 -9.29 -8.83 16.66
N ARG A 395 -10.50 -8.30 16.82
CA ARG A 395 -11.02 -7.20 15.98
C ARG A 395 -11.58 -6.09 16.85
N GLU A 396 -11.03 -4.89 16.71
CA GLU A 396 -11.69 -3.66 17.12
C GLU A 396 -12.69 -3.25 16.04
N ILE A 397 -13.93 -2.98 16.45
CA ILE A 397 -15.04 -2.65 15.57
C ILE A 397 -15.56 -1.26 15.94
N LEU A 398 -15.39 -0.33 15.01
CA LEU A 398 -16.06 0.96 15.01
C LEU A 398 -17.17 0.94 13.97
N LEU A 399 -18.39 1.26 14.38
CA LEU A 399 -19.52 1.51 13.46
C LEU A 399 -19.90 2.98 13.55
N THR A 400 -20.14 3.64 12.42
CA THR A 400 -20.41 5.07 12.43
C THR A 400 -21.81 5.36 12.93
N THR A 401 -21.90 6.11 14.04
CA THR A 401 -23.13 6.68 14.58
C THR A 401 -23.08 8.21 14.45
N PRO A 402 -24.19 8.94 14.66
CA PRO A 402 -24.16 10.40 14.68
C PRO A 402 -23.13 10.99 15.66
N ALA A 403 -22.91 10.32 16.80
CA ALA A 403 -21.87 10.72 17.75
C ALA A 403 -20.46 10.60 17.16
N ILE A 404 -20.15 9.48 16.49
CA ILE A 404 -18.87 9.30 15.80
C ILE A 404 -18.70 10.32 14.68
N SER A 405 -19.71 10.53 13.84
CA SER A 405 -19.66 11.55 12.78
C SER A 405 -19.36 12.94 13.34
N ASN A 406 -19.98 13.33 14.46
CA ASN A 406 -19.71 14.61 15.11
C ASN A 406 -18.28 14.70 15.65
N LEU A 407 -17.76 13.64 16.29
CA LEU A 407 -16.38 13.62 16.77
C LEU A 407 -15.37 13.76 15.61
N ILE A 408 -15.61 13.10 14.48
CA ILE A 408 -14.77 13.23 13.28
C ILE A 408 -14.82 14.68 12.77
N ARG A 409 -16.02 15.25 12.64
CA ARG A 409 -16.23 16.63 12.13
C ARG A 409 -15.52 17.67 13.00
N GLU A 410 -15.59 17.51 14.32
CA GLU A 410 -14.98 18.41 15.30
C GLU A 410 -13.49 18.15 15.55
N GLY A 411 -12.90 17.11 14.94
CA GLY A 411 -11.50 16.75 15.17
C GLY A 411 -11.22 16.19 16.57
N LYS A 412 -12.21 15.58 17.21
CA LYS A 412 -12.14 14.98 18.55
C LYS A 412 -11.98 13.45 18.48
N THR A 413 -11.14 12.97 17.56
CA THR A 413 -10.91 11.54 17.29
C THR A 413 -10.40 10.77 18.50
N PHE A 414 -9.66 11.42 19.40
CA PHE A 414 -9.20 10.86 20.68
C PHE A 414 -10.34 10.40 21.61
N GLN A 415 -11.59 10.84 21.40
CA GLN A 415 -12.76 10.40 22.17
C GLN A 415 -13.46 9.16 21.57
N ILE A 416 -13.12 8.76 20.34
CA ILE A 416 -13.69 7.58 19.66
C ILE A 416 -13.57 6.31 20.50
N PRO A 417 -12.43 5.99 21.15
CA PRO A 417 -12.31 4.78 21.97
C PRO A 417 -13.37 4.67 23.07
N SER A 418 -13.70 5.78 23.73
CA SER A 418 -14.74 5.82 24.77
C SER A 418 -16.14 5.55 24.21
N ILE A 419 -16.42 6.01 22.99
CA ILE A 419 -17.69 5.71 22.30
C ILE A 419 -17.77 4.24 21.92
N ILE A 420 -16.68 3.65 21.40
CA ILE A 420 -16.61 2.21 21.09
C ILE A 420 -16.91 1.39 22.36
N GLN A 421 -16.26 1.73 23.48
CA GLN A 421 -16.42 1.03 24.76
C GLN A 421 -17.86 1.08 25.27
N THR A 422 -18.52 2.23 25.16
CA THR A 422 -19.89 2.44 25.66
C THR A 422 -20.98 1.95 24.70
N SER A 423 -20.64 1.73 23.42
CA SER A 423 -21.58 1.37 22.36
C SER A 423 -21.59 -0.12 22.02
N LYS A 424 -21.17 -1.00 22.94
CA LYS A 424 -21.10 -2.46 22.71
C LYS A 424 -22.40 -3.08 22.22
N LYS A 425 -23.55 -2.57 22.69
CA LYS A 425 -24.89 -3.01 22.26
C LYS A 425 -25.19 -2.74 20.78
N LEU A 426 -24.45 -1.84 20.14
CA LEU A 426 -24.57 -1.55 18.71
C LEU A 426 -23.65 -2.42 17.85
N GLY A 427 -22.92 -3.36 18.45
CA GLY A 427 -21.93 -4.21 17.75
C GLY A 427 -20.52 -3.63 17.72
N MET A 428 -20.27 -2.51 18.40
CA MET A 428 -18.91 -1.98 18.57
C MET A 428 -18.13 -2.83 19.57
N ASN A 429 -16.82 -2.92 19.39
CA ASN A 429 -15.96 -3.70 20.28
C ASN A 429 -14.57 -3.07 20.34
N THR A 430 -14.02 -2.91 21.54
CA THR A 430 -12.61 -2.46 21.66
C THR A 430 -11.68 -3.63 21.37
N LEU A 431 -10.43 -3.36 20.97
CA LEU A 431 -9.46 -4.44 20.79
C LEU A 431 -9.24 -5.23 22.09
N ASN A 432 -9.18 -4.56 23.24
CA ASN A 432 -8.98 -5.20 24.54
C ASN A 432 -10.15 -6.10 24.93
N ASP A 433 -11.38 -5.69 24.68
CA ASP A 433 -12.56 -6.54 24.90
C ASP A 433 -12.53 -7.77 24.01
N ALA A 434 -12.17 -7.61 22.73
CA ALA A 434 -12.01 -8.73 21.80
C ALA A 434 -10.92 -9.71 22.25
N LEU A 435 -9.77 -9.20 22.70
CA LEU A 435 -8.66 -10.01 23.22
C LEU A 435 -9.07 -10.75 24.51
N LEU A 436 -9.73 -10.08 25.44
CA LEU A 436 -10.23 -10.68 26.67
C LEU A 436 -11.23 -11.80 26.37
N GLU A 437 -12.16 -11.58 25.45
CA GLU A 437 -13.15 -12.59 25.04
C GLU A 437 -12.48 -13.84 24.44
N LEU A 438 -11.41 -13.66 23.65
CA LEU A 438 -10.64 -14.79 23.11
C LEU A 438 -9.92 -15.59 24.20
N VAL A 439 -9.42 -14.92 25.24
CA VAL A 439 -8.81 -15.57 26.42
C VAL A 439 -9.86 -16.31 27.23
N GLU A 440 -11.03 -15.70 27.48
CA GLU A 440 -12.15 -16.33 28.18
C GLU A 440 -12.64 -17.59 27.46
N LYS A 441 -12.67 -17.57 26.13
CA LYS A 441 -12.99 -18.74 25.28
C LYS A 441 -11.85 -19.75 25.16
N LYS A 442 -10.71 -19.53 25.82
CA LYS A 442 -9.50 -20.37 25.74
C LYS A 442 -8.95 -20.54 24.32
N LEU A 443 -9.20 -19.56 23.45
CA LEU A 443 -8.71 -19.56 22.07
C LEU A 443 -7.32 -18.92 21.96
N VAL A 444 -6.94 -18.09 22.92
CA VAL A 444 -5.67 -17.35 22.97
C VAL A 444 -5.16 -17.38 24.41
N ASP A 445 -3.85 -17.55 24.58
CA ASP A 445 -3.21 -17.48 25.91
C ASP A 445 -3.17 -16.03 26.43
N PRO A 446 -3.29 -15.78 27.74
CA PRO A 446 -3.23 -14.42 28.31
C PRO A 446 -1.98 -13.64 27.90
N ASP A 447 -0.84 -14.31 27.80
CA ASP A 447 0.43 -13.71 27.38
C ASP A 447 0.45 -13.26 25.92
N GLU A 448 -0.09 -14.08 25.01
CA GLU A 448 -0.26 -13.71 23.61
C GLU A 448 -1.22 -12.52 23.48
N ALA A 449 -2.33 -12.53 24.24
CA ALA A 449 -3.29 -11.43 24.25
C ALA A 449 -2.65 -10.12 24.73
N TYR A 450 -1.88 -10.18 25.82
CA TYR A 450 -1.13 -9.05 26.36
C TYR A 450 -0.13 -8.47 25.35
N MET A 451 0.59 -9.33 24.61
CA MET A 451 1.54 -8.91 23.60
C MET A 451 0.88 -8.25 22.37
N LYS A 452 -0.38 -8.59 22.08
CA LYS A 452 -1.14 -8.04 20.94
C LYS A 452 -1.95 -6.79 21.28
N SER A 453 -2.10 -6.46 22.55
CA SER A 453 -2.83 -5.28 22.99
C SER A 453 -2.08 -3.98 22.72
N VAL A 454 -2.83 -2.95 22.29
CA VAL A 454 -2.34 -1.57 22.17
C VAL A 454 -2.37 -0.82 23.50
N GLU A 455 -3.24 -1.24 24.43
CA GLU A 455 -3.43 -0.61 25.75
C GLU A 455 -3.24 -1.70 26.81
N LYS A 456 -1.96 -1.96 27.11
CA LYS A 456 -1.54 -3.10 27.93
C LYS A 456 -2.01 -3.04 29.37
N ALA A 457 -2.13 -1.83 29.95
CA ALA A 457 -2.46 -1.67 31.35
C ALA A 457 -3.92 -2.05 31.64
N GLY A 458 -4.87 -1.58 30.83
CA GLY A 458 -6.28 -1.92 30.97
C GLY A 458 -6.58 -3.35 30.57
N LEU A 459 -5.89 -3.94 29.58
CA LEU A 459 -6.02 -5.38 29.33
C LEU A 459 -5.53 -6.20 30.54
N MET A 460 -4.36 -5.85 31.11
CA MET A 460 -3.83 -6.53 32.30
C MET A 460 -4.80 -6.44 33.48
N ALA A 461 -5.37 -5.25 33.74
CA ALA A 461 -6.37 -5.06 34.78
C ALA A 461 -7.61 -5.95 34.55
N SER A 462 -8.09 -6.03 33.30
CA SER A 462 -9.24 -6.85 32.92
C SER A 462 -8.98 -8.35 33.06
N LEU A 463 -7.79 -8.81 32.62
CA LEU A 463 -7.35 -10.20 32.79
C LEU A 463 -7.26 -10.58 34.27
N LYS A 464 -6.64 -9.73 35.10
CA LYS A 464 -6.50 -9.94 36.55
C LYS A 464 -7.87 -9.98 37.24
N ALA A 465 -8.79 -9.08 36.87
CA ALA A 465 -10.15 -9.07 37.41
C ALA A 465 -10.93 -10.36 37.09
N LYS A 466 -10.59 -11.03 35.98
CA LYS A 466 -11.17 -12.33 35.57
C LYS A 466 -10.37 -13.54 36.05
N GLY A 467 -9.31 -13.34 36.84
CA GLY A 467 -8.50 -14.41 37.42
C GLY A 467 -7.45 -15.01 36.48
N PHE A 468 -7.19 -14.39 35.32
CA PHE A 468 -6.12 -14.82 34.42
C PHE A 468 -4.77 -14.27 34.88
N LYS A 469 -3.72 -15.10 34.77
CA LYS A 469 -2.33 -14.71 35.05
C LYS A 469 -1.60 -14.42 33.74
N VAL A 470 -0.81 -13.35 33.73
CA VAL A 470 0.09 -12.97 32.64
C VAL A 470 1.51 -13.15 33.16
N SER A 471 2.31 -13.99 32.51
CA SER A 471 3.68 -14.31 32.92
C SER A 471 4.72 -13.30 32.40
N LEU A 472 4.38 -12.54 31.35
CA LEU A 472 5.29 -11.62 30.65
C LEU A 472 5.43 -10.23 31.29
N THR A 473 4.98 -10.03 32.53
CA THR A 473 5.09 -8.72 33.19
C THR A 473 6.50 -8.48 33.74
N PRO A 474 7.06 -7.26 33.66
CA PRO A 474 8.37 -6.91 34.24
C PRO A 474 8.48 -7.05 35.77
N GLU A 475 7.38 -7.38 36.46
CA GLU A 475 7.29 -7.55 37.92
C GLU A 475 7.11 -9.03 38.34
N ALA A 476 7.66 -9.97 37.55
CA ALA A 476 7.75 -11.38 37.93
C ALA A 476 8.98 -11.66 38.81
#